data_AF-A0A2H9M1K7-F1
#
_entry.id   AF-A0A2H9M1K7-F1
#
_cell.length_a   1.000
_cell.length_b   1.000
_cell.length_c   1.000
_cell.angle_alpha   90.00
_cell.angle_beta   90.00
_cell.angle_gamma   90.00
#
_symmetry.space_group_name_H-M   'P 1'
#
loop_
_entity.id
_entity.type
_entity.pdbx_description
1 polymer ?
#
loop_
_entity_poly.entity_id
_entity_poly.type
_entity_poly.pdbx_seq_one_letter_code
_entity_poly.pdbx_strand_id
1 'polypeptide(L)'
;MGRKKGVKRLSEEFYSNCGKILNAALGVESNLEFFISNFFCYPQDSKTFLFNDLMVSGLGFGVKKDLFNSIVKKVLLFENTKVFVVRKLTKEQKEEDKKNLKELSELNKDIEFVQKIRNFVAHRERYFIDSKFILQSKKSTKYLYDNVEINEKIVKEIQEKSASSAKRIYSFLTKVQSKKTPFFDPGW
;
A
#
# COMPACT_ATOMS: atom_id res chain seq x y z
N MET A 1 -28.70 8.29 -34.40
CA MET A 1 -27.92 9.20 -33.51
C MET A 1 -27.80 8.73 -32.04
N GLY A 2 -28.50 7.68 -31.57
CA GLY A 2 -28.44 7.25 -30.15
C GLY A 2 -27.18 6.49 -29.68
N ARG A 3 -26.56 5.66 -30.54
CA ARG A 3 -25.39 4.82 -30.14
C ARG A 3 -24.14 5.63 -29.75
N LYS A 4 -23.88 6.77 -30.40
CA LYS A 4 -22.70 7.61 -30.12
C LYS A 4 -22.77 8.28 -28.74
N LYS A 5 -23.97 8.60 -28.25
CA LYS A 5 -24.16 9.21 -26.91
C LYS A 5 -23.91 8.21 -25.77
N GLY A 6 -24.34 6.95 -25.94
CA GLY A 6 -24.12 5.89 -24.95
C GLY A 6 -22.64 5.55 -24.75
N VAL A 7 -21.87 5.41 -25.83
CA VAL A 7 -20.43 5.11 -25.77
C VAL A 7 -19.64 6.25 -25.13
N LYS A 8 -20.01 7.52 -25.40
CA LYS A 8 -19.36 8.68 -24.79
C LYS A 8 -19.53 8.68 -23.26
N ARG A 9 -20.74 8.45 -22.77
CA ARG A 9 -21.04 8.38 -21.33
C ARG A 9 -20.27 7.25 -20.63
N LEU A 10 -20.23 6.06 -21.24
CA LEU A 10 -19.46 4.93 -20.71
C LEU A 10 -17.95 5.24 -20.64
N SER A 11 -17.42 5.99 -21.62
CA SER A 11 -16.02 6.39 -21.60
C SER A 11 -15.72 7.40 -20.50
N GLU A 12 -16.61 8.36 -20.25
CA GLU A 12 -16.48 9.34 -19.15
C GLU A 12 -16.51 8.64 -17.79
N GLU A 13 -17.43 7.69 -17.60
CA GLU A 13 -17.52 6.88 -16.38
C GLU A 13 -16.24 6.05 -16.16
N PHE A 14 -15.73 5.42 -17.23
CA PHE A 14 -14.47 4.68 -17.17
C PHE A 14 -13.30 5.55 -16.70
N TYR A 15 -13.12 6.75 -17.29
CA TYR A 15 -12.03 7.65 -16.90
C TYR A 15 -12.20 8.16 -15.47
N SER A 16 -13.43 8.48 -15.06
CA SER A 16 -13.75 8.85 -13.68
C SER A 16 -13.36 7.75 -12.70
N ASN A 17 -13.73 6.50 -13.01
CA ASN A 17 -13.40 5.34 -12.18
C ASN A 17 -11.88 5.09 -12.13
N CYS A 18 -11.16 5.24 -13.26
CA CYS A 18 -9.70 5.18 -13.27
C CYS A 18 -9.07 6.24 -12.35
N GLY A 19 -9.55 7.49 -12.42
CA GLY A 19 -9.08 8.56 -11.55
C GLY A 19 -9.28 8.25 -10.06
N LYS A 20 -10.45 7.73 -9.68
CA LYS A 20 -10.74 7.31 -8.30
C LYS A 20 -9.81 6.20 -7.82
N ILE A 21 -9.52 5.21 -8.68
CA ILE A 21 -8.59 4.11 -8.39
C ILE A 21 -7.17 4.64 -8.15
N LEU A 22 -6.69 5.50 -9.06
CA LEU A 22 -5.35 6.08 -8.95
C LEU A 22 -5.23 6.92 -7.67
N ASN A 23 -6.24 7.71 -7.33
CA ASN A 23 -6.24 8.53 -6.11
C ASN A 23 -6.24 7.67 -4.83
N ALA A 24 -7.04 6.60 -4.79
CA ALA A 24 -7.04 5.68 -3.65
C ALA A 24 -5.68 4.99 -3.48
N ALA A 25 -5.06 4.55 -4.58
CA ALA A 25 -3.73 3.95 -4.54
C ALA A 25 -2.64 4.93 -4.09
N LEU A 26 -2.70 6.18 -4.58
CA LEU A 26 -1.82 7.25 -4.13
C LEU A 26 -1.96 7.48 -2.62
N GLY A 27 -3.18 7.45 -2.09
CA GLY A 27 -3.42 7.56 -0.65
C GLY A 27 -2.72 6.45 0.16
N VAL A 28 -2.74 5.19 -0.30
CA VAL A 28 -1.98 4.11 0.35
C VAL A 28 -0.48 4.37 0.28
N GLU A 29 0.02 4.78 -0.89
CA GLU A 29 1.44 5.07 -1.09
C GLU A 29 1.92 6.21 -0.18
N SER A 30 1.18 7.31 -0.09
CA SER A 30 1.49 8.43 0.80
C SER A 30 1.47 8.04 2.28
N ASN A 31 0.59 7.12 2.70
CA ASN A 31 0.59 6.61 4.07
C ASN A 31 1.84 5.75 4.37
N LEU A 32 2.34 4.99 3.38
CA LEU A 32 3.62 4.28 3.51
C LEU A 32 4.79 5.26 3.60
N GLU A 33 4.80 6.30 2.76
CA GLU A 33 5.81 7.37 2.82
C GLU A 33 5.83 8.03 4.19
N PHE A 34 4.65 8.44 4.68
CA PHE A 34 4.49 9.02 6.00
C PHE A 34 5.01 8.10 7.10
N PHE A 35 4.68 6.81 7.07
CA PHE A 35 5.19 5.83 8.02
C PHE A 35 6.72 5.76 8.00
N ILE A 36 7.32 5.62 6.81
CA ILE A 36 8.77 5.44 6.66
C ILE A 36 9.50 6.70 7.15
N SER A 37 9.03 7.87 6.74
CA SER A 37 9.62 9.16 7.14
C SER A 37 9.52 9.39 8.64
N ASN A 38 8.37 9.07 9.27
CA ASN A 38 8.23 9.13 10.72
C ASN A 38 9.00 8.05 11.46
N PHE A 39 9.30 6.92 10.82
CA PHE A 39 10.18 5.93 11.43
C PHE A 39 11.61 6.47 11.52
N PHE A 40 12.14 7.13 10.48
CA PHE A 40 13.53 7.61 10.50
C PHE A 40 13.70 8.98 11.19
N CYS A 41 12.75 9.89 11.03
CA CYS A 41 12.83 11.27 11.50
C CYS A 41 11.62 11.60 12.41
N TYR A 42 11.73 11.22 13.68
CA TYR A 42 10.74 11.55 14.72
C TYR A 42 11.41 12.32 15.88
N PRO A 43 10.79 13.38 16.44
CA PRO A 43 9.49 13.96 16.05
C PRO A 43 9.52 14.61 14.66
N GLN A 44 8.33 14.83 14.06
CA GLN A 44 8.22 15.38 12.71
C GLN A 44 8.72 16.83 12.66
N ASP A 45 9.78 17.08 11.90
CA ASP A 45 10.37 18.41 11.69
C ASP A 45 10.69 18.64 10.20
N SER A 46 11.42 19.73 9.90
CA SER A 46 11.85 20.04 8.54
C SER A 46 12.72 18.93 7.91
N LYS A 47 13.47 18.18 8.72
CA LYS A 47 14.30 17.06 8.25
C LYS A 47 13.43 15.88 7.85
N THR A 48 12.28 15.66 8.49
CA THR A 48 11.32 14.63 8.07
C THR A 48 10.81 14.87 6.66
N PHE A 49 10.46 16.13 6.33
CA PHE A 49 10.02 16.49 4.98
C PHE A 49 11.16 16.38 3.97
N LEU A 50 12.34 16.88 4.31
CA LEU A 50 13.52 16.76 3.44
C LEU A 50 13.89 15.29 3.17
N PHE A 51 13.87 14.44 4.20
CA PHE A 51 14.10 13.00 4.06
C PHE A 51 13.04 12.36 3.17
N ASN A 52 11.77 12.69 3.38
CA ASN A 52 10.68 12.19 2.55
C ASN A 52 10.91 12.51 1.07
N ASP A 53 11.18 13.78 0.77
CA ASP A 53 11.32 14.27 -0.60
C ASP A 53 12.56 13.70 -1.29
N LEU A 54 13.70 13.62 -0.59
CA LEU A 54 14.96 13.15 -1.17
C LEU A 54 15.06 11.63 -1.25
N MET A 55 14.53 10.91 -0.26
CA MET A 55 14.82 9.48 -0.08
C MET A 55 13.61 8.57 -0.24
N VAL A 56 12.39 9.06 -0.04
CA VAL A 56 11.20 8.19 0.08
C VAL A 56 10.21 8.39 -1.08
N SER A 57 9.82 9.62 -1.41
CA SER A 57 8.79 9.89 -2.40
C SER A 57 9.16 9.40 -3.81
N GLY A 58 10.45 9.47 -4.16
CA GLY A 58 10.97 8.94 -5.43
C GLY A 58 11.00 7.41 -5.53
N LEU A 59 10.79 6.68 -4.43
CA LEU A 59 10.77 5.22 -4.45
C LEU A 59 9.49 4.69 -5.11
N GLY A 60 9.59 3.54 -5.78
CA GLY A 60 8.40 2.87 -6.29
C GLY A 60 7.54 2.29 -5.16
N PHE A 61 6.22 2.22 -5.37
CA PHE A 61 5.25 1.64 -4.42
C PHE A 61 5.71 0.29 -3.83
N GLY A 62 6.21 -0.63 -4.66
CA GLY A 62 6.72 -1.92 -4.18
C GLY A 62 7.86 -1.79 -3.16
N VAL A 63 8.82 -0.89 -3.43
CA VAL A 63 9.96 -0.65 -2.52
C VAL A 63 9.49 -0.02 -1.21
N LYS A 64 8.54 0.93 -1.26
CA LYS A 64 7.94 1.52 -0.05
C LYS A 64 7.27 0.47 0.83
N LYS A 65 6.51 -0.45 0.21
CA LYS A 65 5.88 -1.59 0.90
C LYS A 65 6.93 -2.51 1.55
N ASP A 66 8.01 -2.82 0.84
CA ASP A 66 9.08 -3.71 1.35
C ASP A 66 9.85 -3.06 2.51
N LEU A 67 10.11 -1.75 2.44
CA LEU A 67 10.69 -0.98 3.55
C LEU A 67 9.77 -0.98 4.77
N PHE A 68 8.48 -0.68 4.59
CA PHE A 68 7.48 -0.76 5.66
C PHE A 68 7.49 -2.14 6.33
N ASN A 69 7.40 -3.22 5.55
CA ASN A 69 7.42 -4.59 6.05
C ASN A 69 8.71 -4.90 6.83
N SER A 70 9.85 -4.45 6.32
CA SER A 70 11.16 -4.63 6.95
C SER A 70 11.25 -3.91 8.29
N ILE A 71 10.74 -2.68 8.38
CA ILE A 71 10.68 -1.92 9.63
C ILE A 71 9.78 -2.63 10.65
N VAL A 72 8.56 -2.98 10.26
CA VAL A 72 7.61 -3.68 11.15
C VAL A 72 8.20 -5.00 11.64
N LYS A 73 8.79 -5.79 10.73
CA LYS A 73 9.42 -7.07 11.08
C LYS A 73 10.67 -6.93 11.94
N LYS A 74 11.39 -5.82 11.88
CA LYS A 74 12.60 -5.60 12.67
C LYS A 74 12.30 -5.05 14.06
N VAL A 75 11.27 -4.21 14.18
CA VAL A 75 10.95 -3.51 15.42
C VAL A 75 9.89 -4.26 16.24
N LEU A 76 8.88 -4.82 15.58
CA LEU A 76 7.77 -5.47 16.27
C LEU A 76 7.89 -6.98 16.34
N LEU A 77 8.66 -7.59 15.43
CA LEU A 77 8.80 -9.04 15.33
C LEU A 77 10.26 -9.42 15.59
N PHE A 78 10.51 -10.52 16.29
CA PHE A 78 11.87 -10.98 16.56
C PHE A 78 12.47 -11.81 15.40
N GLU A 79 12.00 -11.63 14.15
CA GLU A 79 12.40 -12.48 13.01
C GLU A 79 13.87 -12.32 12.58
N ASN A 80 14.60 -11.27 13.00
CA ASN A 80 15.95 -10.99 12.47
C ASN A 80 17.07 -10.80 13.49
N THR A 81 16.84 -11.01 14.79
CA THR A 81 17.92 -10.87 15.78
C THR A 81 18.62 -12.22 15.98
N LYS A 82 19.45 -12.62 15.00
CA LYS A 82 20.50 -13.64 15.19
C LYS A 82 21.61 -13.17 16.16
N VAL A 83 21.48 -12.00 16.77
CA VAL A 83 22.41 -11.50 17.79
C VAL A 83 21.95 -12.01 19.15
N PHE A 84 22.48 -13.18 19.53
CA PHE A 84 22.90 -13.53 20.89
C PHE A 84 22.21 -12.79 22.05
N VAL A 85 20.92 -13.01 22.24
CA VAL A 85 20.34 -12.92 23.58
C VAL A 85 19.41 -14.11 23.74
N VAL A 86 19.83 -15.07 24.56
CA VAL A 86 19.04 -16.22 25.03
C VAL A 86 17.94 -15.71 25.97
N ARG A 87 17.10 -14.77 25.51
CA ARG A 87 15.88 -14.39 26.21
C ARG A 87 14.77 -15.25 25.63
N LYS A 88 14.35 -16.25 26.41
CA LYS A 88 13.11 -16.97 26.11
C LYS A 88 11.98 -15.93 26.03
N LEU A 89 11.38 -15.79 24.85
CA LEU A 89 10.15 -15.01 24.69
C LEU A 89 9.10 -15.53 25.67
N THR A 90 8.44 -14.61 26.37
CA THR A 90 7.28 -14.96 27.21
C THR A 90 6.14 -15.46 26.33
N LYS A 91 5.18 -16.20 26.91
CA LYS A 91 4.00 -16.66 26.16
C LYS A 91 3.23 -15.48 25.56
N GLU A 92 3.10 -14.40 26.33
CA GLU A 92 2.45 -13.14 25.93
C GLU A 92 3.12 -12.50 24.71
N GLN A 93 4.45 -12.40 24.69
CA GLN A 93 5.19 -11.86 23.54
C GLN A 93 4.98 -12.69 22.27
N LYS A 94 4.94 -14.02 22.39
CA LYS A 94 4.69 -14.91 21.24
C LYS A 94 3.28 -14.75 20.68
N GLU A 95 2.29 -14.55 21.55
CA GLU A 95 0.91 -14.30 21.13
C GLU A 95 0.76 -12.93 20.46
N GLU A 96 1.44 -11.90 20.97
CA GLU A 96 1.48 -10.57 20.37
C GLU A 96 2.14 -10.60 18.97
N ASP A 97 3.28 -11.28 18.83
CA ASP A 97 3.97 -11.45 17.55
C ASP A 97 3.09 -12.16 16.53
N LYS A 98 2.39 -13.24 16.95
CA LYS A 98 1.45 -13.96 16.09
C LYS A 98 0.29 -13.07 15.64
N LYS A 99 -0.23 -12.22 16.52
CA LYS A 99 -1.28 -11.23 16.19
C LYS A 99 -0.76 -10.20 15.20
N ASN A 100 0.41 -9.62 15.45
CA ASN A 100 1.04 -8.62 14.58
C ASN A 100 1.36 -9.19 13.19
N LEU A 101 1.86 -10.44 13.11
CA LEU A 101 2.09 -11.14 11.84
C LEU A 101 0.80 -11.34 11.04
N LYS A 102 -0.29 -11.72 11.71
CA LYS A 102 -1.60 -11.88 11.06
C LYS A 102 -2.10 -10.54 10.50
N GLU A 103 -2.08 -9.49 11.32
CA GLU A 103 -2.46 -8.14 10.88
C GLU A 103 -1.60 -7.66 9.70
N LEU A 104 -0.29 -7.88 9.75
CA LEU A 104 0.64 -7.49 8.69
C LEU A 104 0.37 -8.27 7.40
N SER A 105 0.05 -9.57 7.50
CA SER A 105 -0.31 -10.40 6.36
C SER A 105 -1.60 -9.91 5.69
N GLU A 106 -2.63 -9.58 6.47
CA GLU A 106 -3.88 -9.05 5.94
C GLU A 106 -3.70 -7.66 5.30
N LEU A 107 -2.93 -6.78 5.93
CA LEU A 107 -2.57 -5.48 5.36
C LEU A 107 -1.84 -5.63 4.02
N ASN A 108 -0.88 -6.55 3.95
CA ASN A 108 -0.12 -6.79 2.72
C ASN A 108 -1.01 -7.25 1.56
N LYS A 109 -2.01 -8.11 1.83
CA LYS A 109 -2.99 -8.52 0.82
C LYS A 109 -3.81 -7.33 0.29
N ASP A 110 -4.22 -6.43 1.17
CA ASP A 110 -4.96 -5.22 0.78
C ASP A 110 -4.08 -4.28 -0.06
N ILE A 111 -2.84 -4.03 0.37
CA ILE A 111 -1.88 -3.19 -0.38
C ILE A 111 -1.56 -3.81 -1.75
N GLU A 112 -1.31 -5.12 -1.82
CA GLU A 112 -1.03 -5.84 -3.07
C GLU A 112 -2.20 -5.75 -4.05
N PHE A 113 -3.42 -5.88 -3.55
CA PHE A 113 -4.61 -5.71 -4.36
C PHE A 113 -4.69 -4.30 -4.95
N VAL A 114 -4.56 -3.27 -4.11
CA VAL A 114 -4.61 -1.86 -4.55
C VAL A 114 -3.49 -1.57 -5.57
N GLN A 115 -2.26 -2.01 -5.27
CA GLN A 115 -1.12 -1.86 -6.16
C GLN A 115 -1.34 -2.57 -7.50
N LYS A 116 -1.88 -3.79 -7.48
CA LYS A 116 -2.20 -4.55 -8.69
C LYS A 116 -3.16 -3.77 -9.57
N ILE A 117 -4.31 -3.33 -9.04
CA ILE A 117 -5.30 -2.63 -9.86
C ILE A 117 -4.80 -1.26 -10.34
N ARG A 118 -4.05 -0.52 -9.51
CA ARG A 118 -3.36 0.71 -9.93
C ARG A 118 -2.44 0.45 -11.13
N ASN A 119 -1.66 -0.63 -11.09
CA ASN A 119 -0.79 -1.01 -12.20
C ASN A 119 -1.57 -1.42 -13.46
N PHE A 120 -2.76 -2.03 -13.29
CA PHE A 120 -3.67 -2.24 -14.42
C PHE A 120 -4.06 -0.91 -15.06
N VAL A 121 -4.57 0.04 -14.27
CA VAL A 121 -5.00 1.35 -14.77
C VAL A 121 -3.87 2.15 -15.41
N ALA A 122 -2.67 2.12 -14.83
CA ALA A 122 -1.54 2.93 -15.29
C ALA A 122 -0.82 2.38 -16.53
N HIS A 123 -0.82 1.06 -16.75
CA HIS A 123 0.09 0.43 -17.71
C HIS A 123 -0.57 -0.51 -18.73
N ARG A 124 -1.86 -0.83 -18.58
CA ARG A 124 -2.54 -1.78 -19.47
C ARG A 124 -3.31 -1.08 -20.58
N GLU A 125 -3.51 -1.78 -21.68
CA GLU A 125 -4.29 -1.27 -22.80
C GLU A 125 -5.79 -1.41 -22.52
N ARG A 126 -6.55 -0.44 -23.02
CA ARG A 126 -8.01 -0.37 -22.85
C ARG A 126 -8.71 -0.99 -24.05
N TYR A 127 -9.61 -1.91 -23.78
CA TYR A 127 -10.49 -2.54 -24.75
C TYR A 127 -11.96 -2.26 -24.41
N PHE A 128 -12.81 -2.15 -25.43
CA PHE A 128 -14.26 -2.02 -25.26
C PHE A 128 -14.94 -3.26 -25.85
N ILE A 129 -15.47 -4.13 -24.98
CA ILE A 129 -16.03 -5.44 -25.32
C ILE A 129 -17.37 -5.56 -24.61
N ASP A 130 -18.42 -5.99 -25.31
CA ASP A 130 -19.77 -6.21 -24.74
C ASP A 130 -20.30 -5.05 -23.89
N SER A 131 -20.11 -3.81 -24.36
CA SER A 131 -20.48 -2.58 -23.66
C SER A 131 -19.73 -2.30 -22.34
N LYS A 132 -18.60 -2.96 -22.11
CA LYS A 132 -17.76 -2.82 -20.92
C LYS A 132 -16.34 -2.40 -21.31
N PHE A 133 -15.71 -1.62 -20.44
CA PHE A 133 -14.29 -1.31 -20.57
C PHE A 133 -13.46 -2.31 -19.76
N ILE A 134 -12.54 -2.98 -20.45
CA ILE A 134 -11.65 -3.99 -19.90
C ILE A 134 -10.22 -3.54 -20.09
N LEU A 135 -9.42 -3.62 -19.03
CA LEU A 135 -7.97 -3.42 -19.09
C LEU A 135 -7.28 -4.77 -19.28
N GLN A 136 -6.44 -4.86 -20.30
CA GLN A 136 -5.74 -6.10 -20.67
C GLN A 136 -4.24 -5.86 -20.95
N SER A 137 -3.43 -6.87 -20.65
CA SER A 137 -1.99 -6.90 -20.99
C SER A 137 -1.76 -7.03 -22.50
N LYS A 138 -0.84 -6.24 -23.07
CA LYS A 138 -0.38 -6.41 -24.47
C LYS A 138 0.06 -7.83 -24.81
N LYS A 139 0.61 -8.56 -23.82
CA LYS A 139 1.13 -9.93 -23.99
C LYS A 139 0.04 -11.01 -23.85
N SER A 140 -1.16 -10.66 -23.39
CA SER A 140 -2.24 -11.63 -23.11
C SER A 140 -3.28 -11.76 -24.23
N THR A 141 -3.04 -11.16 -25.40
CA THR A 141 -3.83 -11.40 -26.62
C THR A 141 -3.90 -12.87 -27.03
N LYS A 142 -2.96 -13.71 -26.55
CA LYS A 142 -2.95 -15.17 -26.74
C LYS A 142 -3.58 -15.98 -25.59
N TYR A 143 -3.76 -15.38 -24.40
CA TYR A 143 -4.15 -16.07 -23.17
C TYR A 143 -5.03 -15.13 -22.32
N LEU A 144 -6.34 -15.42 -22.17
CA LEU A 144 -7.38 -14.62 -21.48
C LEU A 144 -7.15 -14.30 -19.98
N TYR A 145 -5.94 -14.41 -19.46
CA TYR A 145 -5.67 -14.58 -18.03
C TYR A 145 -5.42 -13.30 -17.21
N ASP A 146 -5.51 -12.11 -17.80
CA ASP A 146 -5.22 -10.86 -17.06
C ASP A 146 -6.14 -9.71 -17.52
N ASN A 147 -7.44 -9.85 -17.24
CA ASN A 147 -8.44 -8.84 -17.54
C ASN A 147 -9.02 -8.25 -16.25
N VAL A 148 -9.14 -6.92 -16.20
CA VAL A 148 -9.87 -6.22 -15.12
C VAL A 148 -10.95 -5.36 -15.74
N GLU A 149 -12.19 -5.61 -15.36
CA GLU A 149 -13.33 -4.75 -15.68
C GLU A 149 -13.32 -3.54 -14.72
N ILE A 150 -13.31 -2.32 -15.28
CA ILE A 150 -13.35 -1.10 -14.48
C ILE A 150 -14.80 -0.63 -14.34
N ASN A 151 -15.36 -0.85 -13.15
CA ASN A 151 -16.74 -0.53 -12.78
C ASN A 151 -16.81 0.01 -11.35
N GLU A 152 -18.01 0.40 -10.90
CA GLU A 152 -18.18 0.94 -9.54
C GLU A 152 -17.84 -0.06 -8.42
N LYS A 153 -18.02 -1.36 -8.67
CA LYS A 153 -17.74 -2.40 -7.66
C LYS A 153 -16.24 -2.44 -7.33
N ILE A 154 -15.39 -2.46 -8.36
CA ILE A 154 -13.93 -2.47 -8.14
C ILE A 154 -13.45 -1.15 -7.50
N VAL A 155 -14.08 -0.01 -7.85
CA VAL A 155 -13.77 1.28 -7.21
C VAL A 155 -14.08 1.24 -5.72
N LYS A 156 -15.27 0.76 -5.34
CA LYS A 156 -15.66 0.64 -3.92
C LYS A 156 -14.71 -0.27 -3.15
N GLU A 157 -14.39 -1.44 -3.70
CA GLU A 157 -13.48 -2.39 -3.06
C GLU A 157 -12.08 -1.79 -2.83
N ILE A 158 -11.56 -1.04 -3.81
CA ILE A 158 -10.27 -0.35 -3.68
C ILE A 158 -10.32 0.75 -2.61
N GLN A 159 -11.40 1.52 -2.56
CA GLN A 159 -11.57 2.57 -1.55
C GLN A 159 -11.64 1.97 -0.14
N GLU A 160 -12.39 0.88 0.04
CA GLU A 160 -12.48 0.15 1.32
C GLU A 160 -11.13 -0.39 1.75
N LYS A 161 -10.40 -1.06 0.84
CA LYS A 161 -9.06 -1.59 1.12
C LYS A 161 -8.04 -0.50 1.38
N SER A 162 -8.13 0.63 0.67
CA SER A 162 -7.29 1.80 0.91
C SER A 162 -7.53 2.39 2.29
N ALA A 163 -8.79 2.59 2.69
CA ALA A 163 -9.15 3.11 4.00
C ALA A 163 -8.75 2.15 5.14
N SER A 164 -8.97 0.84 4.94
CA SER A 164 -8.50 -0.23 5.83
C SER A 164 -6.98 -0.18 5.99
N SER A 165 -6.25 -0.07 4.87
CA SER A 165 -4.79 -0.02 4.85
C SER A 165 -4.26 1.19 5.60
N ALA A 166 -4.82 2.37 5.38
CA ALA A 166 -4.44 3.59 6.09
C ALA A 166 -4.55 3.41 7.62
N LYS A 167 -5.70 2.95 8.12
CA LYS A 167 -5.91 2.70 9.55
C LYS A 167 -4.88 1.72 10.13
N ARG A 168 -4.61 0.62 9.42
CA ARG A 168 -3.65 -0.40 9.84
C ARG A 168 -2.20 0.11 9.83
N ILE A 169 -1.80 0.87 8.81
CA ILE A 169 -0.47 1.50 8.74
C ILE A 169 -0.26 2.44 9.93
N TYR A 170 -1.25 3.30 10.25
CA TYR A 170 -1.17 4.16 11.42
C TYR A 170 -1.09 3.37 12.73
N SER A 171 -1.85 2.28 12.87
CA SER A 171 -1.74 1.40 14.05
C SER A 171 -0.36 0.76 14.18
N PHE A 172 0.28 0.38 13.06
CA PHE A 172 1.65 -0.11 13.11
C PHE A 172 2.63 1.00 13.48
N LEU A 173 2.42 2.24 13.01
CA LEU A 173 3.30 3.36 13.35
C LEU A 173 3.33 3.61 14.85
N THR A 174 2.17 3.65 15.50
CA THR A 174 2.08 3.87 16.95
C THR A 174 2.74 2.74 17.74
N LYS A 175 2.54 1.48 17.33
CA LYS A 175 3.23 0.32 17.92
C LYS A 175 4.75 0.40 17.74
N VAL A 176 5.23 0.80 16.56
CA VAL A 176 6.65 0.93 16.27
C VAL A 176 7.27 2.06 17.10
N GLN A 177 6.59 3.20 17.21
CA GLN A 177 7.03 4.33 18.02
C GLN A 177 7.05 4.01 19.51
N SER A 178 6.09 3.23 20.03
CA SER A 178 6.09 2.83 21.45
C SER A 178 7.19 1.83 21.79
N LYS A 179 7.64 1.01 20.83
CA LYS A 179 8.80 0.10 21.00
C LYS A 179 10.14 0.75 20.68
N LYS A 180 10.16 1.88 19.96
CA LYS A 180 11.33 2.74 19.89
C LYS A 180 11.58 3.31 21.30
N THR A 181 12.47 2.69 22.06
CA THR A 181 13.17 3.40 23.12
C THR A 181 13.82 4.66 22.51
N PRO A 182 13.98 5.75 23.27
CA PRO A 182 14.78 6.89 22.82
C PRO A 182 16.22 6.39 22.62
N PHE A 183 16.51 5.88 21.42
CA PHE A 183 17.86 5.51 20.99
C PHE A 183 18.70 6.76 20.65
N PHE A 184 18.09 7.94 20.80
CA PHE A 184 18.69 9.26 20.69
C PHE A 184 18.02 10.16 21.73
N ASP A 185 18.51 10.10 22.96
CA ASP A 185 18.70 11.33 23.73
C ASP A 185 20.10 11.81 23.34
N PRO A 186 20.25 12.72 22.35
CA PRO A 186 21.53 13.34 22.13
C PRO A 186 21.70 14.30 23.30
N GLY A 187 22.26 13.81 24.41
CA GLY A 187 22.70 14.63 25.54
C GLY A 187 23.83 15.56 25.11
N TRP A 188 23.48 16.58 24.34
CA TRP A 188 24.31 17.72 23.92
C TRP A 188 23.54 19.00 24.21
#